data_AF-A0A7W0Q3K9-F1
#
_entry.id   AF-A0A7W0Q3K9-F1
#
_cell.length_a   1.000
_cell.length_b   1.000
_cell.length_c   1.000
_cell.angle_alpha   90.00
_cell.angle_beta   90.00
_cell.angle_gamma   90.00
#
_symmetry.space_group_name_H-M   'P 1'
#
loop_
_entity.id
_entity.type
_entity.pdbx_description
1 polymer ?
#
loop_
_entity_poly.entity_id
_entity_poly.type
_entity_poly.pdbx_seq_one_letter_code
_entity_poly.pdbx_strand_id
1 'polypeptide(L)'
;MTDRTRIILIFTTVAAVCAGAGYYFFKVHQPSSRLADAREEIASWEVRWIAARDCLLGKTPMSSKVSEALAIRELAPDPWERKTCTSMISKLSRGDATDTRVTAVEAAWPVLDKAASKVAMSFLSHVDPDGDGLRPKPDPLPVALDELEAAHAALRRAAELPPIAAPTGTAPLAPVPLVAIEAAGKRVLGLVEPYMTSRSGLLAFGTIDGAEIQLQLVAGKPAMVTKVGAGMQRAIPDTSWGARAIPDGIEVGAIDEAGTLTAPTMLAVPGSTQVIAVVGTLADGVVVYGGGTQLFVARGKAGVFTPGKSILVRSMAFATDAATGDTAIAWTGMDDKTSWLRLSPSTLDAQPDELGAPGYVRALCLAKDTAFVETMDRGSGALFSAGLTTDSIGDGDAEHHTLIGCTDTGALGRRRLAGVTFLACAGSEDCKPVEPGTQRDNPPMAVVPGGAVAVEARGGVLAMRTRAGSTFHAVPNGFVPLSVITDGATVDVLGWSADGLVIARLPART
;
A
#
# COMPACT_ATOMS: atom_id res chain seq x y z
N MET A 1 42.79 -85.06 26.64
CA MET A 1 43.08 -83.66 26.25
C MET A 1 44.37 -83.27 26.97
N THR A 2 45.43 -82.92 26.25
CA THR A 2 46.68 -82.47 26.90
C THR A 2 46.53 -81.03 27.36
N ASP A 3 47.25 -80.61 28.41
CA ASP A 3 47.17 -79.23 28.92
C ASP A 3 47.42 -78.18 27.84
N ARG A 4 48.26 -78.51 26.82
CA ARG A 4 48.44 -77.67 25.62
C ARG A 4 47.17 -77.46 24.82
N THR A 5 46.37 -78.50 24.59
CA THR A 5 45.10 -78.38 23.86
C THR A 5 44.11 -77.51 24.64
N ARG A 6 44.06 -77.64 25.97
CA ARG A 6 43.18 -76.85 26.83
C ARG A 6 43.57 -75.37 26.82
N ILE A 7 44.86 -75.07 26.88
CA ILE A 7 45.40 -73.71 26.79
C ILE A 7 45.09 -73.07 25.42
N ILE A 8 45.28 -73.79 24.31
CA ILE A 8 44.97 -73.29 22.96
C ILE A 8 43.47 -72.99 22.81
N LEU A 9 42.60 -73.83 23.38
CA LEU A 9 41.14 -73.65 23.32
C LEU A 9 40.69 -72.42 24.14
N ILE A 10 41.32 -72.19 25.29
CA ILE A 10 41.09 -70.97 26.10
C ILE A 10 41.53 -69.73 25.31
N PHE A 11 42.74 -69.71 24.74
CA PHE A 11 43.23 -68.55 24.00
C PHE A 11 42.42 -68.25 22.74
N THR A 12 42.00 -69.28 21.98
CA THR A 12 41.15 -69.11 20.79
C THR A 12 39.75 -68.59 21.15
N THR A 13 39.17 -69.08 22.25
CA THR A 13 37.87 -68.59 22.74
C THR A 13 37.97 -67.13 23.21
N VAL A 14 39.00 -66.78 23.97
CA VAL A 14 39.25 -65.39 24.40
C VAL A 14 39.48 -64.48 23.20
N ALA A 15 40.28 -64.90 22.21
CA ALA A 15 40.51 -64.14 20.99
C ALA A 15 39.22 -63.90 20.19
N ALA A 16 38.34 -64.91 20.09
CA ALA A 16 37.04 -64.77 19.41
C ALA A 16 36.10 -63.80 20.16
N VAL A 17 36.06 -63.85 21.50
CA VAL A 17 35.28 -62.91 22.32
C VAL A 17 35.84 -61.49 22.19
N CYS A 18 37.16 -61.30 22.25
CA CYS A 18 37.79 -60.00 22.08
C CYS A 18 37.57 -59.44 20.66
N ALA A 19 37.64 -60.27 19.62
CA ALA A 19 37.35 -59.87 18.24
C ALA A 19 35.87 -59.52 18.04
N GLY A 20 34.95 -60.29 18.63
CA GLY A 20 33.52 -60.02 18.60
C GLY A 20 33.15 -58.73 19.34
N ALA A 21 33.70 -58.52 20.54
CA ALA A 21 33.54 -57.29 21.31
C ALA A 21 34.14 -56.08 20.59
N GLY A 22 35.33 -56.24 19.98
CA GLY A 22 35.96 -55.22 19.16
C GLY A 22 35.13 -54.88 17.93
N TYR A 23 34.63 -55.88 17.20
CA TYR A 23 33.74 -55.66 16.05
C TYR A 23 32.47 -54.93 16.47
N TYR A 24 31.78 -55.40 17.51
CA TYR A 24 30.58 -54.74 18.04
C TYR A 24 30.89 -53.29 18.46
N PHE A 25 31.98 -53.08 19.18
CA PHE A 25 32.37 -51.76 19.63
C PHE A 25 32.65 -50.81 18.46
N PHE A 26 33.50 -51.20 17.50
CA PHE A 26 33.91 -50.35 16.38
C PHE A 26 32.86 -50.20 15.28
N LYS A 27 32.02 -51.23 15.04
CA LYS A 27 31.03 -51.22 13.93
C LYS A 27 29.61 -50.87 14.37
N VAL A 28 29.25 -51.08 15.64
CA VAL A 28 27.88 -50.87 16.12
C VAL A 28 27.86 -49.78 17.19
N HIS A 29 28.56 -49.98 18.31
CA HIS A 29 28.46 -49.08 19.46
C HIS A 29 29.05 -47.69 19.18
N GLN A 30 30.27 -47.62 18.66
CA GLN A 30 30.96 -46.35 18.42
C GLN A 30 30.22 -45.49 17.36
N PRO A 31 29.74 -46.02 16.22
CA PRO A 31 28.89 -45.27 15.30
C PRO A 31 27.57 -44.82 15.92
N SER A 32 26.90 -45.69 16.71
CA SER A 32 25.65 -45.31 17.38
C SER A 32 25.83 -44.21 18.42
N SER A 33 26.95 -44.22 19.17
CA SER A 33 27.29 -43.19 20.15
C SER A 33 27.55 -41.85 19.45
N ARG A 34 28.38 -41.86 18.39
CA ARG A 34 28.64 -40.65 17.59
C ARG A 34 27.38 -40.05 16.98
N LEU A 35 26.46 -40.90 16.52
CA LEU A 35 25.18 -40.47 15.99
C LEU A 35 24.27 -39.90 17.09
N ALA A 36 24.31 -40.47 18.31
CA ALA A 36 23.60 -39.91 19.46
C ALA A 36 24.15 -38.54 19.84
N ASP A 37 25.47 -38.38 19.92
CA ASP A 37 26.15 -37.10 20.20
C ASP A 37 25.80 -36.05 19.14
N ALA A 38 25.81 -36.42 17.85
CA ALA A 38 25.41 -35.55 16.74
C ALA A 38 23.94 -35.09 16.86
N ARG A 39 23.04 -35.99 17.26
CA ARG A 39 21.62 -35.68 17.46
C ARG A 39 21.42 -34.73 18.64
N GLU A 40 22.18 -34.90 19.73
CA GLU A 40 22.16 -34.00 20.88
C GLU A 40 22.68 -32.60 20.50
N GLU A 41 23.77 -32.52 19.74
CA GLU A 41 24.30 -31.26 19.22
C GLU A 41 23.25 -30.53 18.35
N ILE A 42 22.65 -31.24 17.39
CA ILE A 42 21.60 -30.68 16.53
C ILE A 42 20.40 -30.23 17.36
N ALA A 43 19.96 -31.01 18.35
CA ALA A 43 18.86 -30.61 19.24
C ALA A 43 19.18 -29.32 20.00
N SER A 44 20.42 -29.14 20.47
CA SER A 44 20.84 -27.92 21.16
C SER A 44 20.85 -26.69 20.23
N TRP A 45 21.25 -26.87 18.96
CA TRP A 45 21.20 -25.81 17.94
C TRP A 45 19.75 -25.47 17.58
N GLU A 46 18.89 -26.48 17.47
CA GLU A 46 17.48 -26.32 17.13
C GLU A 46 16.72 -25.45 18.14
N VAL A 47 17.07 -25.53 19.43
CA VAL A 47 16.50 -24.61 20.43
C VAL A 47 16.81 -23.15 20.09
N ARG A 48 18.03 -22.84 19.63
CA ARG A 48 18.42 -21.48 19.21
C ARG A 48 17.72 -21.08 17.92
N TRP A 49 17.63 -22.00 16.96
CA TRP A 49 16.94 -21.78 15.70
C TRP A 49 15.45 -21.51 15.90
N ILE A 50 14.74 -22.34 16.66
CA ILE A 50 13.32 -22.15 16.96
C ILE A 50 13.10 -20.79 17.64
N ALA A 51 13.95 -20.41 18.61
CA ALA A 51 13.87 -19.11 19.24
C ALA A 51 14.06 -17.95 18.24
N ALA A 52 15.06 -18.03 17.35
CA ALA A 52 15.29 -17.03 16.32
C ALA A 52 14.13 -16.95 15.31
N ARG A 53 13.62 -18.11 14.88
CA ARG A 53 12.50 -18.21 13.95
C ARG A 53 11.20 -17.69 14.57
N ASP A 54 10.91 -18.01 15.83
CA ASP A 54 9.78 -17.48 16.57
C ASP A 54 9.88 -15.96 16.74
N CYS A 55 11.09 -15.43 16.92
CA CYS A 55 11.34 -13.99 16.97
C CYS A 55 11.03 -13.31 15.61
N LEU A 56 11.44 -13.95 14.52
CA LEU A 56 11.29 -13.46 13.15
C LEU A 56 9.86 -13.55 12.60
N LEU A 57 9.22 -14.70 12.78
CA LEU A 57 7.96 -15.04 12.10
C LEU A 57 6.76 -15.15 13.07
N GLY A 58 7.03 -15.13 14.39
CA GLY A 58 6.06 -15.48 15.42
C GLY A 58 5.96 -16.99 15.64
N LYS A 59 5.53 -17.39 16.85
CA LYS A 59 5.31 -18.80 17.23
C LYS A 59 4.28 -19.51 16.34
N THR A 60 3.29 -18.75 15.89
CA THR A 60 2.21 -19.20 15.00
C THR A 60 2.17 -18.26 13.80
N PRO A 61 3.04 -18.47 12.78
CA PRO A 61 3.09 -17.59 11.63
C PRO A 61 1.75 -17.61 10.90
N MET A 62 1.27 -16.46 10.42
CA MET A 62 -0.01 -16.33 9.71
C MET A 62 0.04 -16.78 8.24
N SER A 63 1.17 -17.33 7.79
CA SER A 63 1.30 -17.99 6.48
C SER A 63 2.31 -19.12 6.59
N SER A 64 2.09 -20.19 5.83
CA SER A 64 3.07 -21.26 5.65
C SER A 64 4.23 -20.85 4.74
N LYS A 65 4.13 -19.71 4.04
CA LYS A 65 5.21 -19.16 3.21
C LYS A 65 6.02 -18.15 4.02
N VAL A 66 7.33 -18.37 4.15
CA VAL A 66 8.22 -17.57 4.99
C VAL A 66 8.18 -16.08 4.64
N SER A 67 8.21 -15.76 3.33
CA SER A 67 8.15 -14.36 2.86
C SER A 67 6.87 -13.64 3.31
N GLU A 68 5.73 -14.33 3.25
CA GLU A 68 4.44 -13.77 3.68
C GLU A 68 4.38 -13.67 5.19
N ALA A 69 4.81 -14.71 5.93
CA ALA A 69 4.83 -14.70 7.39
C ALA A 69 5.68 -13.53 7.94
N LEU A 70 6.85 -13.31 7.34
CA LEU A 70 7.73 -12.20 7.67
C LEU A 70 7.07 -10.84 7.38
N ALA A 71 6.52 -10.66 6.17
CA ALA A 71 5.85 -9.42 5.79
C ALA A 71 4.61 -9.13 6.65
N ILE A 72 3.81 -10.14 6.99
CA ILE A 72 2.68 -10.01 7.90
C ILE A 72 3.17 -9.59 9.30
N ARG A 73 4.24 -10.23 9.81
CA ARG A 73 4.83 -9.90 11.11
C ARG A 73 5.32 -8.45 11.14
N GLU A 74 5.95 -8.01 10.06
CA GLU A 74 6.40 -6.64 9.90
C GLU A 74 5.26 -5.65 9.79
N LEU A 75 4.09 -6.06 9.32
CA LEU A 75 2.86 -5.27 9.31
C LEU A 75 2.08 -5.38 10.64
N ALA A 76 2.40 -6.25 11.61
CA ALA A 76 1.62 -6.32 12.85
C ALA A 76 1.93 -5.15 13.82
N PRO A 77 0.94 -4.53 14.49
CA PRO A 77 1.10 -3.26 15.24
C PRO A 77 1.97 -3.30 16.53
N ASP A 78 2.76 -4.35 16.78
CA ASP A 78 3.66 -4.43 17.95
C ASP A 78 4.78 -5.47 17.72
N PRO A 79 6.02 -5.26 18.20
CA PRO A 79 7.11 -4.93 17.32
C PRO A 79 8.11 -6.08 17.31
N TRP A 80 8.94 -6.14 16.30
CA TRP A 80 10.24 -6.75 16.52
C TRP A 80 10.92 -6.07 17.71
N GLU A 81 11.28 -6.84 18.73
CA GLU A 81 12.45 -6.48 19.52
C GLU A 81 13.68 -6.67 18.62
N ARG A 82 13.94 -5.72 17.71
CA ARG A 82 14.96 -5.87 16.66
C ARG A 82 16.29 -6.29 17.26
N LYS A 83 16.67 -5.67 18.38
CA LYS A 83 17.89 -5.99 19.15
C LYS A 83 17.92 -7.44 19.63
N THR A 84 16.79 -7.96 20.13
CA THR A 84 16.65 -9.34 20.61
C THR A 84 16.74 -10.32 19.45
N CYS A 85 16.02 -10.09 18.35
CA CYS A 85 16.10 -10.96 17.17
C CYS A 85 17.50 -10.94 16.53
N THR A 86 18.16 -9.79 16.42
CA THR A 86 19.55 -9.70 15.93
C THR A 86 20.50 -10.55 16.78
N SER A 87 20.36 -10.49 18.10
CA SER A 87 21.18 -11.27 19.04
C SER A 87 20.94 -12.78 18.93
N MET A 88 19.72 -13.21 18.60
CA MET A 88 19.40 -14.62 18.36
C MET A 88 19.97 -15.11 17.03
N ILE A 89 19.81 -14.32 15.96
CA ILE A 89 20.28 -14.66 14.61
C ILE A 89 21.80 -14.76 14.56
N SER A 90 22.53 -13.89 15.27
CA SER A 90 23.99 -13.94 15.32
C SER A 90 24.55 -15.18 16.04
N LYS A 91 23.70 -15.95 16.76
CA LYS A 91 24.06 -17.18 17.48
C LYS A 91 23.64 -18.46 16.74
N LEU A 92 23.23 -18.34 15.48
CA LEU A 92 22.84 -19.48 14.63
C LEU A 92 24.02 -20.25 14.03
N SER A 93 25.26 -19.88 14.34
CA SER A 93 26.41 -20.71 13.99
C SER A 93 26.46 -21.99 14.83
N ARG A 94 27.13 -23.01 14.29
CA ARG A 94 27.67 -24.10 15.10
C ARG A 94 28.51 -23.50 16.23
N GLY A 95 28.32 -23.98 17.46
CA GLY A 95 29.14 -23.59 18.60
C GLY A 95 30.50 -24.31 18.59
N ASP A 96 31.28 -24.18 19.66
CA ASP A 96 32.59 -24.83 19.82
C ASP A 96 32.51 -26.35 20.13
N ALA A 97 31.45 -27.02 19.66
CA ALA A 97 31.28 -28.45 19.87
C ALA A 97 32.33 -29.25 19.11
N THR A 98 32.80 -30.35 19.71
CA THR A 98 33.75 -31.27 19.08
C THR A 98 33.12 -31.98 17.89
N ASP A 99 33.90 -32.20 16.83
CA ASP A 99 33.55 -33.00 15.65
C ASP A 99 32.86 -34.32 16.03
N THR A 100 31.64 -34.53 15.50
CA THR A 100 30.79 -35.70 15.76
C THR A 100 31.34 -36.97 15.11
N ARG A 101 32.27 -36.82 14.17
CA ARG A 101 32.87 -37.84 13.31
C ARG A 101 31.85 -38.60 12.46
N VAL A 102 30.68 -38.02 12.23
CA VAL A 102 29.66 -38.51 11.28
C VAL A 102 29.80 -37.70 9.99
N THR A 103 30.45 -38.28 8.98
CA THR A 103 30.84 -37.55 7.75
C THR A 103 29.71 -36.78 7.08
N ALA A 104 28.49 -37.33 7.04
CA ALA A 104 27.34 -36.66 6.43
C ALA A 104 26.87 -35.43 7.23
N VAL A 105 26.93 -35.51 8.57
CA VAL A 105 26.59 -34.40 9.48
C VAL A 105 27.65 -33.30 9.38
N GLU A 106 28.92 -33.68 9.42
CA GLU A 106 30.05 -32.75 9.29
C GLU A 106 30.08 -32.03 7.93
N ALA A 107 29.63 -32.68 6.85
CA ALA A 107 29.47 -32.04 5.55
C ALA A 107 28.29 -31.05 5.49
N ALA A 108 27.24 -31.26 6.30
CA ALA A 108 26.05 -30.43 6.31
C ALA A 108 26.20 -29.14 7.16
N TRP A 109 27.01 -29.18 8.23
CA TRP A 109 27.24 -28.03 9.11
C TRP A 109 27.73 -26.76 8.39
N PRO A 110 28.77 -26.80 7.54
CA PRO A 110 29.23 -25.61 6.82
C PRO A 110 28.17 -25.00 5.88
N VAL A 111 27.27 -25.83 5.34
CA VAL A 111 26.15 -25.36 4.50
C VAL A 111 25.14 -24.59 5.35
N LEU A 112 24.82 -25.10 6.54
CA LEU A 112 23.95 -24.43 7.51
C LEU A 112 24.55 -23.11 8.00
N ASP A 113 25.83 -23.10 8.40
CA ASP A 113 26.52 -21.90 8.89
C ASP A 113 26.56 -20.80 7.81
N LYS A 114 26.78 -21.18 6.55
CA LYS A 114 26.72 -20.26 5.41
C LYS A 114 25.32 -19.67 5.22
N ALA A 115 24.28 -20.49 5.31
CA ALA A 115 22.89 -20.03 5.21
C ALA A 115 22.51 -19.11 6.38
N ALA A 116 22.91 -19.47 7.61
CA ALA A 116 22.69 -18.66 8.81
C ALA A 116 23.40 -17.29 8.71
N SER A 117 24.65 -17.27 8.23
CA SER A 117 25.39 -16.03 7.98
C SER A 117 24.69 -15.16 6.93
N LYS A 118 24.14 -15.77 5.87
CA LYS A 118 23.38 -15.06 4.85
C LYS A 118 22.10 -14.44 5.40
N VAL A 119 21.38 -15.15 6.28
CA VAL A 119 20.22 -14.61 7.02
C VAL A 119 20.63 -13.42 7.87
N ALA A 120 21.73 -13.51 8.63
CA ALA A 120 22.22 -12.41 9.45
C ALA A 120 22.52 -11.15 8.61
N MET A 121 23.23 -11.30 7.50
CA MET A 121 23.55 -10.18 6.60
C MET A 121 22.31 -9.61 5.93
N SER A 122 21.40 -10.47 5.47
CA SER A 122 20.15 -10.07 4.82
C SER A 122 19.21 -9.38 5.80
N PHE A 123 19.19 -9.82 7.06
CA PHE A 123 18.45 -9.17 8.14
C PHE A 123 18.96 -7.76 8.42
N LEU A 124 20.30 -7.56 8.44
CA LEU A 124 20.87 -6.22 8.59
C LEU A 124 20.44 -5.28 7.48
N SER A 125 20.51 -5.72 6.21
CA SER A 125 20.02 -4.93 5.07
C SER A 125 18.51 -4.69 5.11
N HIS A 126 17.76 -5.63 5.69
CA HIS A 126 16.31 -5.52 5.82
C HIS A 126 15.90 -4.46 6.86
N VAL A 127 16.57 -4.40 8.02
CA VAL A 127 16.20 -3.48 9.12
C VAL A 127 16.71 -2.06 8.93
N ASP A 128 17.72 -1.86 8.07
CA ASP A 128 18.34 -0.59 7.74
C ASP A 128 18.36 -0.35 6.21
N PRO A 129 17.19 -0.04 5.60
CA PRO A 129 17.07 0.13 4.16
C PRO A 129 17.65 1.46 3.64
N ASP A 130 18.01 2.40 4.52
CA ASP A 130 18.34 3.80 4.17
C ASP A 130 19.74 3.97 3.53
N GLY A 131 20.48 2.88 3.32
CA GLY A 131 21.82 2.93 2.72
C GLY A 131 21.88 3.32 1.25
N ASP A 132 20.84 3.10 0.44
CA ASP A 132 20.94 3.21 -1.04
C ASP A 132 19.65 3.67 -1.76
N GLY A 133 19.18 4.89 -1.49
CA GLY A 133 18.38 5.68 -2.45
C GLY A 133 16.97 5.19 -2.82
N LEU A 134 16.27 6.04 -3.58
CA LEU A 134 14.81 6.09 -3.83
C LEU A 134 14.14 4.87 -4.52
N ARG A 135 14.79 3.72 -4.64
CA ARG A 135 14.19 2.51 -5.25
C ARG A 135 14.23 1.33 -4.28
N PRO A 136 13.07 0.71 -3.95
CA PRO A 136 13.04 -0.50 -3.14
C PRO A 136 13.86 -1.61 -3.83
N LYS A 137 15.01 -1.97 -3.26
CA LYS A 137 15.71 -3.21 -3.66
C LYS A 137 14.86 -4.40 -3.22
N PRO A 138 14.83 -5.52 -3.98
CA PRO A 138 14.19 -6.74 -3.51
C PRO A 138 14.79 -7.14 -2.16
N ASP A 139 13.92 -7.36 -1.17
CA ASP A 139 14.34 -7.79 0.16
C ASP A 139 14.98 -9.17 0.09
N PRO A 140 16.27 -9.33 0.45
CA PRO A 140 16.96 -10.61 0.35
C PRO A 140 16.62 -11.57 1.50
N LEU A 141 16.01 -11.08 2.58
CA LEU A 141 15.79 -11.86 3.80
C LEU A 141 14.86 -13.08 3.59
N PRO A 142 13.72 -12.99 2.88
CA PRO A 142 12.89 -14.16 2.61
C PRO A 142 13.63 -15.32 1.95
N VAL A 143 14.42 -15.03 0.91
CA VAL A 143 15.19 -16.04 0.19
C VAL A 143 16.27 -16.65 1.09
N ALA A 144 16.92 -15.84 1.92
CA ALA A 144 17.92 -16.33 2.87
C ALA A 144 17.29 -17.26 3.93
N LEU A 145 16.07 -16.97 4.39
CA LEU A 145 15.36 -17.82 5.33
C LEU A 145 14.93 -19.15 4.71
N ASP A 146 14.43 -19.15 3.47
CA ASP A 146 14.11 -20.38 2.73
C ASP A 146 15.35 -21.28 2.57
N GLU A 147 16.51 -20.68 2.27
CA GLU A 147 17.79 -21.40 2.18
C GLU A 147 18.23 -21.98 3.53
N LEU A 148 18.02 -21.25 4.63
CA LEU A 148 18.33 -21.73 5.98
C LEU A 148 17.42 -22.90 6.39
N GLU A 149 16.12 -22.84 6.09
CA GLU A 149 15.21 -23.96 6.33
C GLU A 149 15.59 -25.21 5.51
N ALA A 150 15.99 -25.02 4.25
CA ALA A 150 16.47 -26.12 3.41
C ALA A 150 17.77 -26.75 3.93
N ALA A 151 18.73 -25.93 4.37
CA ALA A 151 19.98 -26.39 4.96
C ALA A 151 19.75 -27.13 6.29
N HIS A 152 18.82 -26.64 7.12
CA HIS A 152 18.42 -27.31 8.36
C HIS A 152 17.76 -28.67 8.10
N ALA A 153 16.85 -28.75 7.12
CA ALA A 153 16.24 -30.01 6.71
C ALA A 153 17.30 -31.02 6.19
N ALA A 154 18.33 -30.55 5.48
CA ALA A 154 19.44 -31.39 5.05
C ALA A 154 20.27 -31.94 6.23
N LEU A 155 20.59 -31.09 7.22
CA LEU A 155 21.30 -31.50 8.44
C LEU A 155 20.52 -32.56 9.23
N ARG A 156 19.20 -32.37 9.42
CA ARG A 156 18.36 -33.37 10.09
C ARG A 156 18.35 -34.71 9.37
N ARG A 157 18.22 -34.70 8.03
CA ARG A 157 18.31 -35.93 7.23
C ARG A 157 19.66 -36.63 7.40
N ALA A 158 20.76 -35.87 7.45
CA ALA A 158 22.09 -36.43 7.67
C ALA A 158 22.28 -37.09 9.06
N ALA A 159 21.53 -36.64 10.07
CA ALA A 159 21.51 -37.21 11.41
C ALA A 159 20.38 -38.24 11.64
N GLU A 160 19.69 -38.65 10.57
CA GLU A 160 18.55 -39.56 10.60
C GLU A 160 17.43 -39.10 11.57
N LEU A 161 17.26 -37.79 11.70
CA LEU A 161 16.16 -37.18 12.46
C LEU A 161 14.93 -37.06 11.55
N PRO A 162 13.70 -37.24 12.08
CA PRO A 162 12.48 -37.00 11.32
C PRO A 162 12.42 -35.54 10.85
N PRO A 163 11.72 -35.19 9.76
CA PRO A 163 11.50 -33.78 9.42
C PRO A 163 10.79 -33.06 10.58
N ILE A 164 11.13 -31.79 10.81
CA ILE A 164 10.33 -30.97 11.73
C ILE A 164 8.97 -30.76 11.08
N ALA A 165 7.90 -30.90 11.88
CA ALA A 165 6.58 -30.52 11.41
C ALA A 165 6.65 -29.08 10.91
N ALA A 166 6.24 -28.84 9.67
CA ALA A 166 6.16 -27.48 9.16
C ALA A 166 5.40 -26.62 10.19
N PRO A 167 5.79 -25.34 10.38
CA PRO A 167 4.98 -24.41 11.15
C PRO A 167 3.50 -24.66 10.87
N THR A 168 2.67 -24.69 11.92
CA THR A 168 1.21 -24.71 11.79
C THR A 168 0.69 -23.36 11.30
N GLY A 169 1.38 -22.75 10.34
CA GLY A 169 0.89 -21.57 9.67
C GLY A 169 -0.36 -21.91 8.88
N THR A 170 -1.24 -20.93 8.74
CA THR A 170 -2.37 -21.04 7.83
C THR A 170 -1.88 -21.22 6.39
N ALA A 171 -2.76 -21.72 5.52
CA ALA A 171 -2.49 -21.80 4.09
C ALA A 171 -1.92 -20.47 3.54
N PRO A 172 -1.16 -20.49 2.43
CA PRO A 172 -0.67 -19.28 1.78
C PRO A 172 -1.78 -18.23 1.62
N LEU A 173 -1.40 -16.95 1.71
CA LEU A 173 -2.38 -15.87 1.60
C LEU A 173 -3.12 -15.94 0.25
N ALA A 174 -4.41 -15.65 0.29
CA ALA A 174 -5.21 -15.54 -0.93
C ALA A 174 -4.65 -14.40 -1.80
N PRO A 175 -4.36 -14.64 -3.10
CA PRO A 175 -3.90 -13.58 -3.99
C PRO A 175 -5.00 -12.55 -4.23
N VAL A 176 -4.61 -11.27 -4.26
CA VAL A 176 -5.52 -10.19 -4.68
C VAL A 176 -5.60 -10.15 -6.19
N PRO A 177 -6.80 -10.09 -6.78
CA PRO A 177 -6.96 -9.77 -8.20
C PRO A 177 -6.36 -8.39 -8.49
N LEU A 178 -5.33 -8.36 -9.34
CA LEU A 178 -4.78 -7.12 -9.87
C LEU A 178 -5.34 -6.86 -11.26
N VAL A 179 -5.93 -5.68 -11.43
CA VAL A 179 -6.43 -5.19 -12.71
C VAL A 179 -5.44 -4.17 -13.24
N ALA A 180 -4.76 -4.51 -14.34
CA ALA A 180 -3.88 -3.55 -15.02
C ALA A 180 -4.69 -2.38 -15.57
N ILE A 181 -4.16 -1.16 -15.41
CA ILE A 181 -4.74 0.03 -16.03
C ILE A 181 -4.09 0.19 -17.41
N GLU A 182 -4.87 -0.10 -18.45
CA GLU A 182 -4.40 -0.16 -19.82
C GLU A 182 -5.31 0.64 -20.76
N ALA A 183 -4.72 1.21 -21.81
CA ALA A 183 -5.45 1.75 -22.96
C ALA A 183 -4.82 1.21 -24.24
N ALA A 184 -5.66 0.65 -25.13
CA ALA A 184 -5.21 0.05 -26.39
C ALA A 184 -4.06 -0.98 -26.21
N GLY A 185 -4.12 -1.79 -25.15
CA GLY A 185 -3.12 -2.82 -24.83
C GLY A 185 -1.80 -2.29 -24.25
N LYS A 186 -1.74 -1.01 -23.90
CA LYS A 186 -0.56 -0.36 -23.32
C LYS A 186 -0.84 0.07 -21.90
N ARG A 187 0.12 -0.15 -21.01
CA ARG A 187 -0.01 0.14 -19.58
C ARG A 187 0.26 1.61 -19.27
N VAL A 188 -0.44 2.11 -18.25
CA VAL A 188 -0.10 3.39 -17.64
C VAL A 188 1.17 3.25 -16.82
N LEU A 189 2.21 4.00 -17.22
CA LEU A 189 3.53 3.97 -16.58
C LEU A 189 3.79 5.16 -15.65
N GLY A 190 2.98 6.22 -15.76
CA GLY A 190 3.11 7.41 -14.92
C GLY A 190 1.76 8.03 -14.59
N LEU A 191 1.65 8.54 -13.36
CA LEU A 191 0.63 9.50 -12.96
C LEU A 191 1.31 10.87 -12.87
N VAL A 192 0.70 11.87 -13.49
CA VAL A 192 1.17 13.26 -13.42
C VAL A 192 0.64 13.90 -12.15
N GLU A 193 -0.66 13.77 -11.92
CA GLU A 193 -1.33 14.33 -10.75
C GLU A 193 -2.60 13.53 -10.44
N PRO A 194 -2.68 12.83 -9.29
CA PRO A 194 -3.94 12.30 -8.80
C PRO A 194 -4.71 13.41 -8.09
N TYR A 195 -6.00 13.56 -8.41
CA TYR A 195 -6.86 14.41 -7.58
C TYR A 195 -7.17 13.73 -6.24
N MET A 196 -7.84 14.45 -5.35
CA MET A 196 -8.33 13.86 -4.13
C MET A 196 -9.45 12.85 -4.43
N THR A 197 -9.47 11.74 -3.70
CA THR A 197 -10.57 10.78 -3.81
C THR A 197 -11.87 11.43 -3.37
N SER A 198 -12.88 11.24 -4.20
CA SER A 198 -14.24 11.73 -3.98
C SER A 198 -15.18 10.55 -3.86
N ARG A 199 -16.38 10.86 -3.36
CA ARG A 199 -17.58 10.04 -3.23
C ARG A 199 -17.41 8.56 -3.61
N SER A 200 -17.32 8.27 -4.90
CA SER A 200 -17.24 6.91 -5.41
C SER A 200 -16.00 6.64 -6.25
N GLY A 201 -15.11 7.62 -6.40
CA GLY A 201 -14.08 7.58 -7.43
C GLY A 201 -12.95 8.59 -7.30
N LEU A 202 -12.00 8.45 -8.22
CA LEU A 202 -10.82 9.27 -8.37
C LEU A 202 -10.65 9.64 -9.83
N LEU A 203 -10.49 10.93 -10.09
CA LEU A 203 -10.00 11.45 -11.35
C LEU A 203 -8.48 11.63 -11.25
N ALA A 204 -7.74 11.17 -12.25
CA ALA A 204 -6.30 11.34 -12.29
C ALA A 204 -5.82 11.56 -13.72
N PHE A 205 -4.63 12.15 -13.87
CA PHE A 205 -3.95 12.28 -15.15
C PHE A 205 -2.67 11.48 -15.17
N GLY A 206 -2.32 10.98 -16.35
CA GLY A 206 -1.13 10.18 -16.56
C GLY A 206 -0.66 10.23 -18.00
N THR A 207 0.28 9.35 -18.33
CA THR A 207 0.77 9.19 -19.70
C THR A 207 0.83 7.72 -20.11
N ILE A 208 0.56 7.48 -21.40
CA ILE A 208 0.76 6.19 -22.08
C ILE A 208 1.49 6.48 -23.38
N ASP A 209 2.70 5.95 -23.54
CA ASP A 209 3.56 6.16 -24.72
C ASP A 209 3.74 7.64 -25.08
N GLY A 210 3.87 8.49 -24.07
CA GLY A 210 4.01 9.94 -24.23
C GLY A 210 2.73 10.71 -24.55
N ALA A 211 1.60 10.03 -24.79
CA ALA A 211 0.29 10.68 -24.89
C ALA A 211 -0.30 10.88 -23.49
N GLU A 212 -0.87 12.05 -23.24
CA GLU A 212 -1.61 12.33 -22.00
C GLU A 212 -2.94 11.58 -21.98
N ILE A 213 -3.33 11.14 -20.79
CA ILE A 213 -4.57 10.43 -20.55
C ILE A 213 -5.29 10.97 -19.32
N GLN A 214 -6.61 10.92 -19.37
CA GLN A 214 -7.49 11.11 -18.23
C GLN A 214 -8.00 9.74 -17.76
N LEU A 215 -7.78 9.46 -16.48
CA LEU A 215 -8.19 8.26 -15.77
C LEU A 215 -9.40 8.56 -14.91
N GLN A 216 -10.48 7.82 -15.14
CA GLN A 216 -11.65 7.81 -14.27
C GLN A 216 -11.70 6.46 -13.57
N LEU A 217 -11.46 6.49 -12.26
CA LEU A 217 -11.46 5.32 -11.41
C LEU A 217 -12.71 5.36 -10.55
N VAL A 218 -13.57 4.35 -10.66
CA VAL A 218 -14.78 4.21 -9.85
C VAL A 218 -14.69 2.89 -9.11
N ALA A 219 -14.95 2.90 -7.80
CA ALA A 219 -14.86 1.69 -6.98
C ALA A 219 -15.68 0.54 -7.58
N GLY A 220 -15.08 -0.65 -7.64
CA GLY A 220 -15.71 -1.86 -8.16
C GLY A 220 -15.88 -1.88 -9.69
N LYS A 221 -15.51 -0.83 -10.42
CA LYS A 221 -15.63 -0.75 -11.89
C LYS A 221 -14.26 -0.84 -12.58
N PRO A 222 -14.18 -1.28 -13.84
CA PRO A 222 -12.96 -1.14 -14.63
C PRO A 222 -12.55 0.33 -14.73
N ALA A 223 -11.25 0.60 -14.72
CA ALA A 223 -10.73 1.94 -14.99
C ALA A 223 -11.11 2.39 -16.40
N MET A 224 -11.63 3.60 -16.54
CA MET A 224 -11.82 4.22 -17.85
C MET A 224 -10.62 5.10 -18.17
N VAL A 225 -9.92 4.76 -19.25
CA VAL A 225 -8.74 5.47 -19.72
C VAL A 225 -9.06 6.15 -21.04
N THR A 226 -8.97 7.48 -21.08
CA THR A 226 -9.28 8.26 -22.27
C THR A 226 -8.08 9.13 -22.65
N LYS A 227 -7.76 9.19 -23.94
CA LYS A 227 -6.71 10.08 -24.43
C LYS A 227 -7.16 11.54 -24.33
N VAL A 228 -6.25 12.40 -23.90
CA VAL A 228 -6.44 13.85 -23.86
C VAL A 228 -5.20 14.54 -24.41
N GLY A 229 -5.36 15.74 -24.97
CA GLY A 229 -4.23 16.58 -25.34
C GLY A 229 -3.56 17.22 -24.10
N ALA A 230 -2.37 17.79 -24.31
CA ALA A 230 -1.67 18.54 -23.26
C ALA A 230 -2.56 19.61 -22.61
N GLY A 231 -2.72 19.56 -21.28
CA GLY A 231 -3.53 20.52 -20.52
C GLY A 231 -5.03 20.45 -20.82
N MET A 232 -5.51 19.30 -21.33
CA MET A 232 -6.92 19.06 -21.65
C MET A 232 -7.59 18.19 -20.59
N GLN A 233 -8.87 18.48 -20.35
CA GLN A 233 -9.76 17.66 -19.53
C GLN A 233 -11.04 17.36 -20.32
N ARG A 234 -11.43 16.08 -20.35
CA ARG A 234 -12.73 15.61 -20.85
C ARG A 234 -13.79 15.82 -19.78
N ALA A 235 -15.00 16.13 -20.23
CA ALA A 235 -16.12 16.27 -19.32
C ALA A 235 -16.53 14.93 -18.69
N ILE A 236 -17.18 15.04 -17.54
CA ILE A 236 -17.79 13.90 -16.84
C ILE A 236 -19.29 14.22 -16.63
N PRO A 237 -20.20 13.28 -16.94
CA PRO A 237 -19.94 11.94 -17.48
C PRO A 237 -19.74 11.88 -19.01
N ASP A 238 -20.02 12.97 -19.74
CA ASP A 238 -19.93 12.98 -21.21
C ASP A 238 -18.49 13.20 -21.70
N THR A 239 -17.76 12.10 -21.85
CA THR A 239 -16.35 12.14 -22.29
C THR A 239 -16.16 12.56 -23.75
N SER A 240 -17.22 12.79 -24.53
CA SER A 240 -17.12 13.16 -25.96
C SER A 240 -16.73 14.63 -26.20
N TRP A 241 -16.61 15.43 -25.15
CA TRP A 241 -16.20 16.83 -25.23
C TRP A 241 -15.30 17.22 -24.05
N GLY A 242 -14.71 18.39 -24.14
CA GLY A 242 -13.82 18.87 -23.08
C GLY A 242 -13.34 20.30 -23.30
N ALA A 243 -12.34 20.67 -22.50
CA ALA A 243 -11.64 21.93 -22.62
C ALA A 243 -10.13 21.73 -22.55
N ARG A 244 -9.39 22.60 -23.23
CA ARG A 244 -7.92 22.63 -23.25
C ARG A 244 -7.42 24.01 -22.82
N ALA A 245 -6.46 24.02 -21.91
CA ALA A 245 -5.72 25.21 -21.58
C ALA A 245 -4.75 25.59 -22.71
N ILE A 246 -4.73 26.87 -23.09
CA ILE A 246 -3.79 27.45 -24.06
C ILE A 246 -3.22 28.76 -23.51
N PRO A 247 -2.14 29.31 -24.11
CA PRO A 247 -1.73 30.67 -23.81
C PRO A 247 -2.91 31.63 -24.06
N ASP A 248 -3.25 32.44 -23.05
CA ASP A 248 -4.29 33.47 -23.11
C ASP A 248 -5.74 32.98 -23.28
N GLY A 249 -6.03 31.74 -22.87
CA GLY A 249 -7.42 31.30 -22.72
C GLY A 249 -7.61 29.80 -22.60
N ILE A 250 -8.83 29.37 -22.92
CA ILE A 250 -9.17 27.96 -23.13
C ILE A 250 -9.86 27.76 -24.47
N GLU A 251 -9.76 26.54 -24.97
CA GLU A 251 -10.54 26.03 -26.08
C GLU A 251 -11.56 25.02 -25.56
N VAL A 252 -12.80 25.10 -26.02
CA VAL A 252 -13.88 24.20 -25.63
C VAL A 252 -14.52 23.59 -26.87
N GLY A 253 -14.77 22.28 -26.87
CA GLY A 253 -15.38 21.62 -28.03
C GLY A 253 -15.50 20.12 -27.88
N ALA A 254 -16.02 19.48 -28.94
CA ALA A 254 -16.05 18.02 -29.05
C ALA A 254 -14.62 17.47 -29.17
N ILE A 255 -14.40 16.24 -28.68
CA ILE A 255 -13.12 15.56 -28.67
C ILE A 255 -13.24 14.24 -29.43
N ASP A 256 -12.32 14.03 -30.38
CA ASP A 256 -12.24 12.80 -31.15
C ASP A 256 -11.62 11.62 -30.37
N GLU A 257 -11.51 10.46 -31.04
CA GLU A 257 -10.88 9.25 -30.48
C GLU A 257 -9.37 9.42 -30.19
N ALA A 258 -8.72 10.37 -30.87
CA ALA A 258 -7.31 10.67 -30.66
C ALA A 258 -7.09 11.57 -29.42
N GLY A 259 -8.14 12.17 -28.86
CA GLY A 259 -8.03 13.13 -27.77
C GLY A 259 -7.83 14.57 -28.25
N THR A 260 -8.19 14.87 -29.49
CA THR A 260 -8.05 16.20 -30.10
C THR A 260 -9.39 16.93 -30.14
N LEU A 261 -9.38 18.22 -29.82
CA LEU A 261 -10.57 19.07 -29.97
C LEU A 261 -10.89 19.30 -31.45
N THR A 262 -12.14 19.06 -31.83
CA THR A 262 -12.64 19.32 -33.19
C THR A 262 -13.43 20.63 -33.20
N ALA A 263 -13.00 21.59 -34.03
CA ALA A 263 -13.61 22.92 -34.17
C ALA A 263 -13.86 23.64 -32.82
N PRO A 264 -12.82 23.82 -31.98
CA PRO A 264 -13.00 24.42 -30.66
C PRO A 264 -13.46 25.88 -30.74
N THR A 265 -14.27 26.27 -29.75
CA THR A 265 -14.56 27.67 -29.44
C THR A 265 -13.54 28.19 -28.44
N MET A 266 -12.95 29.34 -28.73
CA MET A 266 -11.96 29.99 -27.85
C MET A 266 -12.64 30.90 -26.84
N LEU A 267 -12.29 30.77 -25.57
CA LEU A 267 -12.67 31.68 -24.49
C LEU A 267 -11.41 32.36 -23.97
N ALA A 268 -11.26 33.64 -24.30
CA ALA A 268 -10.07 34.42 -23.95
C ALA A 268 -9.98 34.69 -22.44
N VAL A 269 -8.80 34.46 -21.86
CA VAL A 269 -8.45 34.83 -20.47
C VAL A 269 -7.00 35.26 -20.44
N PRO A 270 -6.66 36.45 -19.92
CA PRO A 270 -5.28 36.91 -19.89
C PRO A 270 -4.36 35.96 -19.10
N GLY A 271 -3.23 35.55 -19.69
CA GLY A 271 -2.16 34.83 -19.00
C GLY A 271 -2.22 33.30 -19.08
N SER A 272 -1.39 32.64 -18.27
CA SER A 272 -1.32 31.18 -18.20
C SER A 272 -2.59 30.63 -17.58
N THR A 273 -3.34 29.87 -18.37
CA THR A 273 -4.65 29.33 -17.98
C THR A 273 -4.55 27.83 -17.67
N GLN A 274 -5.45 27.34 -16.83
CA GLN A 274 -5.64 25.94 -16.47
C GLN A 274 -7.13 25.59 -16.51
N VAL A 275 -7.45 24.42 -17.02
CA VAL A 275 -8.79 23.83 -16.91
C VAL A 275 -8.89 23.11 -15.56
N ILE A 276 -9.91 23.44 -14.78
CA ILE A 276 -10.13 22.93 -13.42
C ILE A 276 -11.17 21.81 -13.45
N ALA A 277 -12.28 22.05 -14.13
CA ALA A 277 -13.34 21.06 -14.27
C ALA A 277 -14.12 21.27 -15.56
N VAL A 278 -14.64 20.16 -16.10
CA VAL A 278 -15.56 20.15 -17.23
C VAL A 278 -16.72 19.23 -16.88
N VAL A 279 -17.94 19.77 -16.83
CA VAL A 279 -19.12 19.09 -16.27
C VAL A 279 -20.29 19.17 -17.23
N GLY A 280 -21.05 18.09 -17.37
CA GLY A 280 -22.26 18.04 -18.19
C GLY A 280 -21.98 17.64 -19.64
N THR A 281 -22.81 18.14 -20.56
CA THR A 281 -22.74 17.82 -22.01
C THR A 281 -22.26 19.03 -22.81
N LEU A 282 -21.79 18.83 -24.05
CA LEU A 282 -21.40 19.96 -24.91
C LEU A 282 -22.55 20.95 -25.13
N ALA A 283 -23.79 20.46 -25.20
CA ALA A 283 -24.98 21.28 -25.43
C ALA A 283 -25.45 22.04 -24.18
N ASP A 284 -25.18 21.50 -23.00
CA ASP A 284 -25.59 22.05 -21.70
C ASP A 284 -24.52 21.61 -20.68
N GLY A 285 -23.50 22.45 -20.53
CA GLY A 285 -22.27 22.09 -19.85
C GLY A 285 -21.61 23.29 -19.18
N VAL A 286 -20.68 23.03 -18.27
CA VAL A 286 -19.92 24.06 -17.57
C VAL A 286 -18.44 23.76 -17.66
N VAL A 287 -17.65 24.78 -17.97
CA VAL A 287 -16.19 24.74 -17.86
C VAL A 287 -15.76 25.68 -16.77
N VAL A 288 -15.03 25.15 -15.80
CA VAL A 288 -14.37 25.94 -14.75
C VAL A 288 -12.89 25.97 -15.06
N TYR A 289 -12.35 27.17 -15.10
CA TYR A 289 -10.99 27.41 -15.55
C TYR A 289 -10.47 28.71 -14.94
N GLY A 290 -9.15 28.84 -14.87
CA GLY A 290 -8.54 30.00 -14.22
C GLY A 290 -7.09 30.20 -14.62
N GLY A 291 -6.55 31.36 -14.29
CA GLY A 291 -5.17 31.71 -14.54
C GLY A 291 -4.69 32.75 -13.53
N GLY A 292 -3.53 32.52 -12.92
CA GLY A 292 -3.01 33.37 -11.85
C GLY A 292 -4.00 33.49 -10.69
N THR A 293 -4.55 34.70 -10.48
CA THR A 293 -5.52 35.02 -9.42
C THR A 293 -6.95 35.15 -9.93
N GLN A 294 -7.26 34.58 -11.11
CA GLN A 294 -8.59 34.66 -11.72
C GLN A 294 -9.23 33.29 -11.87
N LEU A 295 -10.50 33.20 -11.52
CA LEU A 295 -11.38 32.05 -11.73
C LEU A 295 -12.56 32.46 -12.62
N PHE A 296 -12.91 31.59 -13.57
CA PHE A 296 -14.03 31.77 -14.48
C PHE A 296 -14.91 30.52 -14.48
N VAL A 297 -16.21 30.75 -14.61
CA VAL A 297 -17.22 29.71 -14.84
C VAL A 297 -17.90 30.02 -16.15
N ALA A 298 -17.52 29.29 -17.22
CA ALA A 298 -18.17 29.41 -18.52
C ALA A 298 -19.32 28.42 -18.64
N ARG A 299 -20.48 28.91 -19.06
CA ARG A 299 -21.70 28.10 -19.22
C ARG A 299 -22.02 27.92 -20.68
N GLY A 300 -22.18 26.66 -21.08
CA GLY A 300 -22.57 26.23 -22.41
C GLY A 300 -24.07 26.08 -22.53
N LYS A 301 -24.67 26.71 -23.55
CA LYS A 301 -26.06 26.51 -23.96
C LYS A 301 -26.12 26.33 -25.47
N ALA A 302 -26.71 25.23 -25.93
CA ALA A 302 -26.74 24.83 -27.34
C ALA A 302 -25.35 24.84 -28.00
N GLY A 303 -24.31 24.42 -27.27
CA GLY A 303 -22.92 24.36 -27.75
C GLY A 303 -22.17 25.70 -27.72
N VAL A 304 -22.83 26.80 -27.34
CA VAL A 304 -22.19 28.12 -27.22
C VAL A 304 -21.81 28.36 -25.76
N PHE A 305 -20.52 28.50 -25.49
CA PHE A 305 -19.99 28.78 -24.16
C PHE A 305 -19.81 30.27 -23.94
N THR A 306 -20.41 30.79 -22.87
CA THR A 306 -20.27 32.18 -22.46
C THR A 306 -19.53 32.25 -21.13
N PRO A 307 -18.39 32.95 -21.04
CA PRO A 307 -17.66 33.11 -19.79
C PRO A 307 -18.45 33.99 -18.81
N GLY A 308 -18.54 33.55 -17.56
CA GLY A 308 -19.03 34.38 -16.45
C GLY A 308 -18.07 35.55 -16.15
N LYS A 309 -18.46 36.38 -15.17
CA LYS A 309 -17.56 37.41 -14.64
C LYS A 309 -16.35 36.75 -13.99
N SER A 310 -15.17 37.34 -14.21
CA SER A 310 -13.95 36.92 -13.51
C SER A 310 -14.10 37.08 -12.01
N ILE A 311 -13.70 36.07 -11.26
CA ILE A 311 -13.64 36.05 -9.80
C ILE A 311 -12.17 36.16 -9.42
N LEU A 312 -11.81 37.16 -8.62
CA LEU A 312 -10.44 37.29 -8.11
C LEU A 312 -10.26 36.38 -6.89
N VAL A 313 -9.31 35.46 -6.99
CA VAL A 313 -9.04 34.42 -5.99
C VAL A 313 -7.59 34.46 -5.52
N ARG A 314 -7.37 34.21 -4.23
CA ARG A 314 -6.04 34.00 -3.64
C ARG A 314 -5.67 32.52 -3.61
N SER A 315 -6.66 31.66 -3.40
CA SER A 315 -6.50 30.22 -3.36
C SER A 315 -7.80 29.53 -3.80
N MET A 316 -7.69 28.31 -4.29
CA MET A 316 -8.83 27.49 -4.70
C MET A 316 -8.50 26.00 -4.57
N ALA A 317 -9.53 25.21 -4.34
CA ALA A 317 -9.47 23.76 -4.44
C ALA A 317 -10.76 23.25 -5.09
N PHE A 318 -10.69 22.05 -5.67
CA PHE A 318 -11.82 21.44 -6.32
C PHE A 318 -11.75 19.92 -6.19
N ALA A 319 -12.89 19.29 -6.38
CA ALA A 319 -12.98 17.85 -6.53
C ALA A 319 -14.09 17.52 -7.52
N THR A 320 -13.88 16.46 -8.29
CA THR A 320 -14.88 15.91 -9.21
C THR A 320 -15.03 14.43 -8.95
N ASP A 321 -16.26 13.98 -8.73
CA ASP A 321 -16.59 12.55 -8.65
C ASP A 321 -16.48 11.93 -10.04
N ALA A 322 -15.57 10.96 -10.18
CA ALA A 322 -15.30 10.29 -11.45
C ALA A 322 -16.50 9.48 -11.98
N ALA A 323 -17.45 9.08 -11.14
CA ALA A 323 -18.62 8.32 -11.59
C ALA A 323 -19.76 9.21 -12.09
N THR A 324 -19.99 10.33 -11.41
CA THR A 324 -21.17 11.17 -11.63
C THR A 324 -20.86 12.45 -12.38
N GLY A 325 -19.62 12.96 -12.28
CA GLY A 325 -19.26 14.29 -12.76
C GLY A 325 -19.73 15.40 -11.83
N ASP A 326 -20.28 15.09 -10.66
CA ASP A 326 -20.50 16.09 -9.63
C ASP A 326 -19.16 16.74 -9.26
N THR A 327 -19.11 18.06 -9.31
CA THR A 327 -17.93 18.86 -9.02
C THR A 327 -18.24 19.87 -7.93
N ALA A 328 -17.33 20.04 -6.98
CA ALA A 328 -17.33 21.19 -6.11
C ALA A 328 -16.03 21.97 -6.28
N ILE A 329 -16.14 23.28 -6.22
CA ILE A 329 -15.02 24.21 -6.20
C ILE A 329 -15.21 25.12 -4.98
N ALA A 330 -14.15 25.34 -4.22
CA ALA A 330 -14.10 26.35 -3.17
C ALA A 330 -12.91 27.28 -3.43
N TRP A 331 -13.07 28.56 -3.08
CA TRP A 331 -12.02 29.56 -3.24
C TRP A 331 -12.07 30.60 -2.13
N THR A 332 -10.91 31.18 -1.85
CA THR A 332 -10.79 32.36 -0.99
C THR A 332 -10.57 33.58 -1.88
N GLY A 333 -11.48 34.54 -1.81
CA GLY A 333 -11.43 35.79 -2.57
C GLY A 333 -10.30 36.71 -2.12
N MET A 334 -10.08 37.79 -2.90
CA MET A 334 -9.14 38.85 -2.50
C MET A 334 -9.60 39.63 -1.26
N ASP A 335 -10.87 39.52 -0.89
CA ASP A 335 -11.51 40.07 0.31
C ASP A 335 -11.48 39.11 1.51
N ASP A 336 -10.70 38.01 1.41
CA ASP A 336 -10.58 36.97 2.43
C ASP A 336 -11.89 36.22 2.74
N LYS A 337 -12.91 36.35 1.88
CA LYS A 337 -14.13 35.55 1.97
C LYS A 337 -13.94 34.22 1.27
N THR A 338 -14.30 33.14 1.96
CA THR A 338 -14.35 31.81 1.36
C THR A 338 -15.73 31.56 0.77
N SER A 339 -15.78 31.22 -0.52
CA SER A 339 -16.99 30.85 -1.24
C SER A 339 -16.83 29.46 -1.83
N TRP A 340 -17.95 28.84 -2.18
CA TRP A 340 -17.97 27.54 -2.84
C TRP A 340 -19.10 27.43 -3.85
N LEU A 341 -18.97 26.48 -4.77
CA LEU A 341 -19.93 26.20 -5.81
C LEU A 341 -19.97 24.68 -6.03
N ARG A 342 -21.17 24.10 -6.03
CA ARG A 342 -21.41 22.73 -6.48
C ARG A 342 -22.07 22.73 -7.85
N LEU A 343 -21.48 21.99 -8.77
CA LEU A 343 -21.98 21.72 -10.10
C LEU A 343 -22.35 20.25 -10.18
N SER A 344 -23.55 19.95 -10.67
CA SER A 344 -23.96 18.60 -11.00
C SER A 344 -24.42 18.57 -12.45
N PRO A 345 -24.22 17.48 -13.21
CA PRO A 345 -24.75 17.38 -14.56
C PRO A 345 -26.27 17.62 -14.67
N SER A 346 -27.02 17.40 -13.58
CA SER A 346 -28.46 17.70 -13.53
C SER A 346 -28.80 19.14 -13.12
N THR A 347 -27.84 19.87 -12.53
CA THR A 347 -28.05 21.19 -11.92
C THR A 347 -26.84 22.07 -12.18
N LEU A 348 -26.68 22.48 -13.43
CA LEU A 348 -25.52 23.27 -13.84
C LEU A 348 -25.63 24.73 -13.39
N ASP A 349 -26.82 25.33 -13.35
CA ASP A 349 -27.05 26.76 -13.06
C ASP A 349 -26.91 27.18 -11.58
N ALA A 350 -26.29 26.32 -10.76
CA ALA A 350 -26.00 26.63 -9.36
C ALA A 350 -25.21 27.94 -9.22
N GLN A 351 -25.55 28.72 -8.19
CA GLN A 351 -24.84 29.95 -7.85
C GLN A 351 -23.84 29.68 -6.72
N PRO A 352 -22.72 30.44 -6.67
CA PRO A 352 -21.83 30.42 -5.52
C PRO A 352 -22.55 30.74 -4.21
N ASP A 353 -22.11 30.10 -3.14
CA ASP A 353 -22.55 30.38 -1.77
C ASP A 353 -21.33 30.71 -0.89
N GLU A 354 -21.54 31.47 0.19
CA GLU A 354 -20.49 31.86 1.13
C GLU A 354 -20.28 30.72 2.14
N LEU A 355 -19.05 30.21 2.25
CA LEU A 355 -18.72 29.15 3.21
C LEU A 355 -18.56 29.71 4.64
N GLY A 356 -18.19 30.99 4.76
CA GLY A 356 -17.90 31.64 6.04
C GLY A 356 -16.62 31.15 6.73
N ALA A 357 -15.86 30.28 6.08
CA ALA A 357 -14.61 29.73 6.63
C ALA A 357 -13.46 30.76 6.56
N PRO A 358 -12.74 31.01 7.66
CA PRO A 358 -11.52 31.81 7.63
C PRO A 358 -10.38 31.06 6.91
N GLY A 359 -9.40 31.83 6.43
CA GLY A 359 -8.18 31.31 5.83
C GLY A 359 -8.28 30.97 4.34
N TYR A 360 -7.22 30.35 3.84
CA TYR A 360 -7.04 29.99 2.44
C TYR A 360 -7.50 28.56 2.19
N VAL A 361 -8.44 28.36 1.25
CA VAL A 361 -8.80 27.02 0.76
C VAL A 361 -7.56 26.28 0.25
N ARG A 362 -7.35 25.06 0.75
CA ARG A 362 -6.20 24.20 0.41
C ARG A 362 -6.60 22.90 -0.28
N ALA A 363 -7.63 22.23 0.21
CA ALA A 363 -8.07 20.95 -0.33
C ALA A 363 -9.59 20.83 -0.27
N LEU A 364 -10.15 19.99 -1.15
CA LEU A 364 -11.57 19.73 -1.23
C LEU A 364 -11.81 18.26 -1.60
N CYS A 365 -12.81 17.64 -1.00
CA CYS A 365 -13.38 16.39 -1.50
C CYS A 365 -14.91 16.40 -1.45
N LEU A 366 -15.54 15.54 -2.25
CA LEU A 366 -16.98 15.41 -2.33
C LEU A 366 -17.45 14.14 -1.63
N ALA A 367 -18.43 14.25 -0.74
CA ALA A 367 -19.29 13.14 -0.34
C ALA A 367 -20.60 13.20 -1.15
N LYS A 368 -21.58 12.34 -0.83
CA LYS A 368 -22.85 12.28 -1.56
C LYS A 368 -23.58 13.64 -1.61
N ASP A 369 -23.82 14.25 -0.47
CA ASP A 369 -24.64 15.46 -0.35
C ASP A 369 -23.85 16.67 0.20
N THR A 370 -22.56 16.48 0.47
CA THR A 370 -21.70 17.45 1.17
C THR A 370 -20.34 17.55 0.50
N ALA A 371 -19.77 18.75 0.39
CA ALA A 371 -18.35 18.94 0.11
C ALA A 371 -17.59 19.18 1.42
N PHE A 372 -16.40 18.62 1.56
CA PHE A 372 -15.52 18.89 2.69
C PHE A 372 -14.35 19.74 2.22
N VAL A 373 -14.11 20.85 2.90
CA VAL A 373 -13.13 21.88 2.51
C VAL A 373 -12.10 22.04 3.62
N GLU A 374 -10.83 21.81 3.31
CA GLU A 374 -9.72 22.16 4.18
C GLU A 374 -9.32 23.62 3.90
N THR A 375 -9.31 24.47 4.93
CA THR A 375 -8.70 25.80 4.87
C THR A 375 -7.46 25.86 5.75
N MET A 376 -6.54 26.78 5.45
CA MET A 376 -5.40 27.11 6.31
C MET A 376 -5.40 28.59 6.67
N ASP A 377 -5.33 28.89 7.97
CA ASP A 377 -5.10 30.24 8.48
C ASP A 377 -3.89 30.25 9.43
N ARG A 378 -2.90 31.12 9.17
CA ARG A 378 -1.70 31.29 10.03
C ARG A 378 -1.00 29.99 10.47
N GLY A 379 -1.13 28.94 9.67
CA GLY A 379 -0.57 27.62 9.94
C GLY A 379 -1.58 26.60 10.47
N SER A 380 -2.65 26.97 11.16
CA SER A 380 -3.69 26.02 11.57
C SER A 380 -4.56 25.63 10.37
N GLY A 381 -4.94 24.36 10.30
CA GLY A 381 -5.79 23.84 9.24
C GLY A 381 -7.16 23.49 9.82
N ALA A 382 -8.24 23.97 9.23
CA ALA A 382 -9.60 23.69 9.66
C ALA A 382 -10.37 22.94 8.56
N LEU A 383 -11.32 22.10 8.97
CA LEU A 383 -12.15 21.33 8.05
C LEU A 383 -13.59 21.82 8.15
N PHE A 384 -14.21 22.12 7.01
CA PHE A 384 -15.58 22.61 6.91
C PHE A 384 -16.41 21.66 6.05
N SER A 385 -17.67 21.50 6.39
CA SER A 385 -18.67 20.93 5.48
C SER A 385 -19.40 22.05 4.75
N ALA A 386 -19.56 21.91 3.43
CA ALA A 386 -20.35 22.79 2.59
C ALA A 386 -21.55 22.01 2.03
N GLY A 387 -22.77 22.51 2.26
CA GLY A 387 -24.02 21.84 1.89
C GLY A 387 -25.15 22.14 2.88
N LEU A 388 -25.38 21.24 3.85
CA LEU A 388 -26.53 21.31 4.77
C LEU A 388 -26.36 22.36 5.88
N THR A 389 -25.15 22.53 6.41
CA THR A 389 -24.75 23.54 7.41
C THR A 389 -23.26 23.84 7.25
N THR A 390 -22.85 25.06 7.59
CA THR A 390 -21.44 25.47 7.66
C THR A 390 -20.98 25.37 9.11
N ASP A 391 -20.53 24.18 9.52
CA ASP A 391 -19.95 24.00 10.86
C ASP A 391 -18.45 23.71 10.74
N SER A 392 -17.67 24.29 11.66
CA SER A 392 -16.26 23.96 11.78
C SER A 392 -16.10 22.60 12.47
N ILE A 393 -15.36 21.72 11.82
CA ILE A 393 -14.94 20.44 12.37
C ILE A 393 -13.61 20.69 13.11
N GLY A 394 -13.71 21.16 14.35
CA GLY A 394 -12.58 21.31 15.26
C GLY A 394 -11.92 22.69 15.24
N ASP A 395 -12.57 23.69 15.83
CA ASP A 395 -11.97 24.99 16.14
C ASP A 395 -11.10 24.89 17.41
N GLY A 396 -9.83 24.55 17.23
CA GLY A 396 -8.80 24.70 18.26
C GLY A 396 -7.54 25.29 17.66
N ASP A 397 -7.07 26.42 18.20
CA ASP A 397 -5.96 27.26 17.70
C ASP A 397 -4.59 26.57 17.49
N ALA A 398 -4.48 25.26 17.69
CA ALA A 398 -3.25 24.48 17.55
C ALA A 398 -3.42 23.15 16.78
N GLU A 399 -4.60 22.83 16.24
CA GLU A 399 -4.81 21.59 15.50
C GLU A 399 -4.53 21.78 14.00
N HIS A 400 -3.68 20.93 13.42
CA HIS A 400 -3.53 20.84 11.96
C HIS A 400 -4.40 19.70 11.45
N HIS A 401 -5.53 20.03 10.84
CA HIS A 401 -6.33 19.09 10.06
C HIS A 401 -5.81 19.02 8.61
N THR A 402 -5.70 17.82 8.05
CA THR A 402 -5.41 17.59 6.64
C THR A 402 -6.46 16.67 6.06
N LEU A 403 -7.14 17.07 4.99
CA LEU A 403 -8.11 16.25 4.30
C LEU A 403 -7.38 15.16 3.51
N ILE A 404 -7.77 13.90 3.70
CA ILE A 404 -7.21 12.76 2.96
C ILE A 404 -8.08 12.42 1.75
N GLY A 405 -9.41 12.42 1.93
CA GLY A 405 -10.35 12.10 0.87
C GLY A 405 -11.76 11.87 1.39
N CYS A 406 -12.69 11.67 0.46
CA CYS A 406 -14.11 11.46 0.75
C CYS A 406 -14.61 10.13 0.18
N THR A 407 -15.73 9.69 0.73
CA THR A 407 -16.56 8.59 0.22
C THR A 407 -18.04 9.02 0.21
N ASP A 408 -18.94 8.18 -0.29
CA ASP A 408 -20.39 8.41 -0.20
C ASP A 408 -20.86 8.82 1.21
N THR A 409 -20.27 8.23 2.25
CA THR A 409 -20.72 8.41 3.63
C THR A 409 -20.04 9.54 4.40
N GLY A 410 -18.98 10.15 3.87
CA GLY A 410 -18.24 11.14 4.65
C GLY A 410 -16.81 11.41 4.20
N ALA A 411 -16.08 12.19 5.00
CA ALA A 411 -14.69 12.54 4.79
C ALA A 411 -13.75 11.89 5.80
N LEU A 412 -12.51 11.65 5.36
CA LEU A 412 -11.40 11.26 6.22
C LEU A 412 -10.43 12.44 6.36
N GLY A 413 -10.25 12.89 7.60
CA GLY A 413 -9.24 13.87 7.97
C GLY A 413 -8.10 13.23 8.76
N ARG A 414 -6.97 13.92 8.78
CA ARG A 414 -5.83 13.64 9.66
C ARG A 414 -5.58 14.84 10.55
N ARG A 415 -5.55 14.63 11.86
CA ARG A 415 -5.22 15.63 12.86
C ARG A 415 -3.82 15.39 13.42
N ARG A 416 -3.00 16.45 13.48
CA ARG A 416 -1.69 16.45 14.15
C ARG A 416 -1.71 17.38 15.37
N LEU A 417 -1.54 16.79 16.56
CA LEU A 417 -1.43 17.49 17.84
C LEU A 417 -0.19 17.03 18.62
N ALA A 418 -0.20 15.76 19.07
CA ALA A 418 0.90 15.08 19.75
C ALA A 418 1.25 13.71 19.12
N GLY A 419 0.65 13.45 17.95
CA GLY A 419 0.68 12.21 17.19
C GLY A 419 -0.25 12.35 16.00
N VAL A 420 -0.33 11.31 15.17
CA VAL A 420 -1.29 11.25 14.05
C VAL A 420 -2.58 10.59 14.54
N THR A 421 -3.68 11.36 14.56
CA THR A 421 -5.03 10.83 14.75
C THR A 421 -5.80 11.00 13.47
N PHE A 422 -6.53 9.97 13.04
CA PHE A 422 -7.44 10.08 11.90
C PHE A 422 -8.86 10.36 12.38
N LEU A 423 -9.62 11.13 11.61
CA LEU A 423 -11.01 11.49 11.91
C LEU A 423 -11.88 11.04 10.75
N ALA A 424 -12.92 10.25 11.02
CA ALA A 424 -13.96 9.95 10.04
C ALA A 424 -15.18 10.82 10.35
N CYS A 425 -15.62 11.59 9.35
CA CYS A 425 -16.68 12.59 9.47
C CYS A 425 -17.90 12.18 8.64
N ALA A 426 -18.99 11.80 9.30
CA ALA A 426 -20.28 11.49 8.66
C ALA A 426 -21.18 12.74 8.59
N GLY A 427 -20.63 13.85 8.08
CA GLY A 427 -21.26 15.18 8.10
C GLY A 427 -20.44 16.19 8.91
N SER A 428 -21.07 17.31 9.25
CA SER A 428 -20.45 18.44 9.94
C SER A 428 -20.27 18.22 11.45
N GLU A 429 -21.26 17.57 12.09
CA GLU A 429 -21.29 17.38 13.55
C GLU A 429 -20.78 16.00 14.02
N ASP A 430 -20.63 15.02 13.11
CA ASP A 430 -20.29 13.63 13.47
C ASP A 430 -18.89 13.22 13.02
N CYS A 431 -17.88 13.85 13.59
CA CYS A 431 -16.47 13.49 13.37
C CYS A 431 -15.93 12.68 14.55
N LYS A 432 -15.57 11.43 14.27
CA LYS A 432 -15.08 10.48 15.28
C LYS A 432 -13.63 10.11 15.00
N PRO A 433 -12.76 10.05 16.03
CA PRO A 433 -11.45 9.44 15.90
C PRO A 433 -11.56 8.01 15.38
N VAL A 434 -10.72 7.67 14.41
CA VAL A 434 -10.57 6.32 13.88
C VAL A 434 -9.12 5.89 14.00
N GLU A 435 -8.91 4.69 14.53
CA GLU A 435 -7.60 4.09 14.71
C GLU A 435 -7.54 2.83 13.85
N PRO A 436 -7.10 2.93 12.59
CA PRO A 436 -6.98 1.76 11.72
C PRO A 436 -5.84 0.82 12.14
N GLY A 437 -5.07 1.12 13.19
CA GLY A 437 -3.94 0.30 13.64
C GLY A 437 -2.79 0.27 12.63
N THR A 438 -2.54 1.38 11.94
CA THR A 438 -1.49 1.50 10.92
C THR A 438 -0.13 1.70 11.55
N GLN A 439 0.91 1.23 10.86
CA GLN A 439 2.28 1.45 11.30
C GLN A 439 2.93 2.68 10.68
N ARG A 440 2.51 3.04 9.47
CA ARG A 440 2.94 4.27 8.81
C ARG A 440 2.13 5.46 9.31
N ASP A 441 2.78 6.62 9.31
CA ASP A 441 2.14 7.91 9.66
C ASP A 441 1.12 8.38 8.62
N ASN A 442 1.21 7.88 7.39
CA ASN A 442 0.34 8.32 6.29
C ASN A 442 0.09 7.21 5.25
N PRO A 443 -0.54 6.10 5.65
CA PRO A 443 -0.94 5.08 4.69
C PRO A 443 -2.09 5.62 3.81
N PRO A 444 -2.26 5.10 2.59
CA PRO A 444 -3.48 5.33 1.84
C PRO A 444 -4.69 4.80 2.62
N MET A 445 -5.75 5.59 2.67
CA MET A 445 -6.92 5.31 3.49
C MET A 445 -8.21 5.79 2.80
N ALA A 446 -9.32 5.17 3.17
CA ALA A 446 -10.67 5.63 2.82
C ALA A 446 -11.61 5.48 4.01
N VAL A 447 -12.68 6.28 4.04
CA VAL A 447 -13.80 6.07 4.97
C VAL A 447 -14.59 4.85 4.50
N VAL A 448 -15.04 4.01 5.43
CA VAL A 448 -16.01 2.94 5.14
C VAL A 448 -17.16 3.05 6.13
N PRO A 449 -18.34 2.46 5.86
CA PRO A 449 -19.41 2.41 6.84
C PRO A 449 -18.90 1.91 8.19
N GLY A 450 -19.06 2.73 9.24
CA GLY A 450 -18.63 2.38 10.61
C GLY A 450 -17.15 2.65 10.96
N GLY A 451 -16.34 3.23 10.06
CA GLY A 451 -14.97 3.61 10.40
C GLY A 451 -14.11 4.02 9.20
N ALA A 452 -12.88 3.53 9.18
CA ALA A 452 -11.94 3.75 8.09
C ALA A 452 -11.21 2.45 7.76
N VAL A 453 -10.81 2.33 6.51
CA VAL A 453 -9.92 1.29 6.03
C VAL A 453 -8.58 1.91 5.66
N ALA A 454 -7.49 1.34 6.17
CA ALA A 454 -6.15 1.71 5.78
C ALA A 454 -5.47 0.55 5.07
N VAL A 455 -4.62 0.86 4.10
CA VAL A 455 -3.88 -0.16 3.37
C VAL A 455 -2.38 0.09 3.41
N GLU A 456 -1.63 -0.98 3.62
CA GLU A 456 -0.18 -0.97 3.66
C GLU A 456 0.33 -2.20 2.92
N ALA A 457 1.41 -2.07 2.15
CA ALA A 457 2.03 -3.21 1.49
C ALA A 457 3.50 -3.35 1.86
N ARG A 458 3.94 -4.60 2.02
CA ARG A 458 5.33 -4.98 2.30
C ARG A 458 5.58 -6.42 1.87
N GLY A 459 6.75 -6.72 1.30
CA GLY A 459 7.19 -8.10 1.03
C GLY A 459 6.19 -8.99 0.27
N GLY A 460 5.40 -8.42 -0.64
CA GLY A 460 4.37 -9.16 -1.39
C GLY A 460 3.09 -9.43 -0.60
N VAL A 461 2.87 -8.70 0.49
CA VAL A 461 1.65 -8.74 1.30
C VAL A 461 1.01 -7.37 1.31
N LEU A 462 -0.29 -7.33 1.08
CA LEU A 462 -1.16 -6.17 1.28
C LEU A 462 -1.96 -6.39 2.56
N ALA A 463 -1.74 -5.55 3.56
CA ALA A 463 -2.57 -5.46 4.75
C ALA A 463 -3.70 -4.47 4.49
N MET A 464 -4.93 -4.91 4.75
CA MET A 464 -6.11 -4.06 4.85
C MET A 464 -6.56 -4.04 6.31
N ARG A 465 -6.55 -2.85 6.92
CA ARG A 465 -6.82 -2.68 8.34
C ARG A 465 -8.07 -1.89 8.58
N THR A 466 -8.85 -2.38 9.53
CA THR A 466 -10.04 -1.72 10.04
C THR A 466 -10.00 -1.76 11.57
N ARG A 467 -10.98 -1.14 12.22
CA ARG A 467 -11.17 -1.28 13.66
C ARG A 467 -11.41 -2.74 14.11
N ALA A 468 -12.01 -3.56 13.26
CA ALA A 468 -12.31 -4.97 13.58
C ALA A 468 -11.05 -5.86 13.53
N GLY A 469 -9.99 -5.41 12.85
CA GLY A 469 -8.73 -6.15 12.74
C GLY A 469 -8.03 -5.92 11.41
N SER A 470 -6.97 -6.69 11.20
CA SER A 470 -6.21 -6.70 9.94
C SER A 470 -6.53 -7.95 9.13
N THR A 471 -6.69 -7.78 7.82
CA THR A 471 -6.73 -8.86 6.85
C THR A 471 -5.51 -8.75 5.95
N PHE A 472 -4.96 -9.88 5.54
CA PHE A 472 -3.72 -9.94 4.76
C PHE A 472 -3.98 -10.68 3.46
N HIS A 473 -3.41 -10.17 2.37
CA HIS A 473 -3.56 -10.74 1.04
C HIS A 473 -2.24 -10.74 0.30
N ALA A 474 -2.03 -11.73 -0.58
CA ALA A 474 -0.84 -11.78 -1.41
C ALA A 474 -0.95 -10.80 -2.59
N VAL A 475 0.10 -10.02 -2.81
CA VAL A 475 0.32 -9.14 -3.96
C VAL A 475 1.72 -9.37 -4.53
N PRO A 476 2.02 -8.96 -5.77
CA PRO A 476 3.38 -9.02 -6.29
C PRO A 476 4.35 -8.24 -5.40
N ASN A 477 5.58 -8.76 -5.27
CA ASN A 477 6.65 -8.05 -4.59
C ASN A 477 6.88 -6.68 -5.26
N GLY A 478 7.04 -5.64 -4.43
CA GLY A 478 7.20 -4.27 -4.90
C GLY A 478 5.89 -3.53 -5.18
N PHE A 479 4.72 -4.09 -4.84
CA PHE A 479 3.46 -3.33 -4.87
C PHE A 479 3.50 -2.15 -3.89
N VAL A 480 3.22 -0.93 -4.38
CA VAL A 480 3.21 0.30 -3.58
C VAL A 480 1.81 0.95 -3.66
N PRO A 481 1.01 0.87 -2.59
CA PRO A 481 -0.28 1.56 -2.51
C PRO A 481 -0.11 3.07 -2.62
N LEU A 482 -0.97 3.71 -3.42
CA LEU A 482 -1.01 5.16 -3.64
C LEU A 482 -2.29 5.77 -3.07
N SER A 483 -3.44 5.16 -3.35
CA SER A 483 -4.74 5.68 -2.97
C SER A 483 -5.73 4.55 -2.76
N VAL A 484 -6.80 4.82 -2.00
CA VAL A 484 -7.88 3.88 -1.71
C VAL A 484 -9.21 4.51 -2.12
N ILE A 485 -10.00 3.76 -2.88
CA ILE A 485 -11.33 4.13 -3.33
C ILE A 485 -12.29 3.04 -2.85
N THR A 486 -13.47 3.40 -2.37
CA THR A 486 -14.46 2.43 -1.92
C THR A 486 -15.87 2.93 -2.15
N ASP A 487 -16.77 1.99 -2.45
CA ASP A 487 -18.22 2.17 -2.47
C ASP A 487 -18.89 1.53 -1.24
N GLY A 488 -18.11 1.13 -0.23
CA GLY A 488 -18.58 0.39 0.94
C GLY A 488 -18.77 -1.12 0.72
N ALA A 489 -18.81 -1.60 -0.53
CA ALA A 489 -18.86 -3.03 -0.85
C ALA A 489 -17.49 -3.57 -1.31
N THR A 490 -16.72 -2.73 -1.98
CA THR A 490 -15.39 -3.01 -2.52
C THR A 490 -14.38 -1.97 -2.05
N VAL A 491 -13.13 -2.39 -1.89
CA VAL A 491 -11.98 -1.53 -1.63
C VAL A 491 -11.02 -1.71 -2.79
N ASP A 492 -10.92 -0.67 -3.62
CA ASP A 492 -10.00 -0.60 -4.73
C ASP A 492 -8.75 0.18 -4.30
N VAL A 493 -7.61 -0.50 -4.28
CA VAL A 493 -6.31 0.10 -3.96
C VAL A 493 -5.57 0.38 -5.24
N LEU A 494 -5.45 1.66 -5.59
CA LEU A 494 -4.59 2.11 -6.67
C LEU A 494 -3.13 1.98 -6.21
N GLY A 495 -2.28 1.34 -7.00
CA GLY A 495 -0.87 1.20 -6.64
C GLY A 495 0.05 0.94 -7.82
N TRP A 496 1.35 1.13 -7.59
CA TRP A 496 2.40 0.75 -8.53
C TRP A 496 2.76 -0.72 -8.35
N SER A 497 2.95 -1.42 -9.45
CA SER A 497 3.63 -2.71 -9.50
C SER A 497 4.91 -2.59 -10.34
N ALA A 498 5.74 -3.63 -10.37
CA ALA A 498 6.89 -3.70 -11.30
C ALA A 498 6.47 -3.53 -12.78
N ASP A 499 5.21 -3.80 -13.04
CA ASP A 499 4.58 -3.97 -14.33
C ASP A 499 3.82 -2.72 -14.81
N GLY A 500 3.68 -1.70 -13.94
CA GLY A 500 2.91 -0.47 -14.20
C GLY A 500 1.84 -0.22 -13.13
N LEU A 501 0.93 0.72 -13.43
CA LEU A 501 -0.17 1.10 -12.54
C LEU A 501 -1.28 0.04 -12.57
N VAL A 502 -1.71 -0.38 -11.39
CA VAL A 502 -2.74 -1.43 -11.23
C VAL A 502 -3.74 -1.06 -10.13
N ILE A 503 -4.90 -1.73 -10.16
CA ILE A 503 -5.89 -1.70 -9.07
C ILE A 503 -5.90 -3.07 -8.41
N ALA A 504 -5.59 -3.11 -7.12
CA ALA A 504 -5.82 -4.28 -6.28
C ALA A 504 -7.24 -4.21 -5.70
N ARG A 505 -8.12 -5.14 -6.11
CA ARG A 505 -9.53 -5.12 -5.72
C ARG A 505 -9.83 -6.12 -4.61
N LEU A 506 -10.31 -5.60 -3.48
CA LEU A 506 -10.66 -6.36 -2.29
C LEU A 506 -12.15 -6.21 -1.98
N PRO A 507 -12.81 -7.23 -1.39
CA PRO A 507 -14.11 -7.02 -0.79
C PRO A 507 -13.96 -6.18 0.49
N ALA A 508 -14.86 -5.22 0.71
CA ALA A 508 -14.79 -4.31 1.86
C ALA A 508 -15.13 -4.96 3.22
N ARG A 509 -15.10 -6.30 3.32
CA ARG A 509 -15.62 -7.11 4.44
C ARG A 509 -15.45 -6.40 5.79
N THR A 510 -16.56 -5.83 6.28
CA THR A 510 -16.70 -5.23 7.62
C THR A 510 -16.99 -6.28 8.66
#